data_AF-A0A1Y6CHW5-F1
#
_entry.id   AF-A0A1Y6CHW5-F1
#
_cell.length_a   1.000
_cell.length_b   1.000
_cell.length_c   1.000
_cell.angle_alpha   90.00
_cell.angle_beta   90.00
_cell.angle_gamma   90.00
#
_symmetry.space_group_name_H-M   'P 1'
#
loop_
_entity.id
_entity.type
_entity.pdbx_description
1 polymer ?
#
loop_
_entity_poly.entity_id
_entity_poly.type
_entity_poly.pdbx_seq_one_letter_code
_entity_poly.pdbx_strand_id
1 'polypeptide(L)' 'MATAAPTPSVPAHDAPETVTVEQEIVACDGGVGALGHPRVFLNMEGKGFVDCPYCDKRFVLKAGAGGRGH' A
#
# COMPACT_ATOMS: atom_id res chain seq x y z
N MET A 1 -20.88 4.53 37.58
CA MET A 1 -20.99 3.27 36.81
C MET A 1 -21.82 3.59 35.58
N ALA A 2 -21.43 3.46 34.31
CA ALA A 2 -20.24 2.97 33.62
C ALA A 2 -20.00 3.91 32.40
N THR A 3 -18.75 4.22 32.09
CA THR A 3 -18.40 4.97 30.87
C THR A 3 -18.48 3.99 29.69
N ALA A 4 -19.45 4.19 28.80
CA ALA A 4 -19.46 3.53 27.50
C ALA A 4 -18.57 4.36 26.56
N ALA A 5 -17.37 3.86 26.27
CA ALA A 5 -16.56 4.41 25.20
C ALA A 5 -17.25 4.12 23.85
N PRO A 6 -17.27 5.08 22.89
CA PRO A 6 -17.81 4.81 21.57
C PRO A 6 -16.93 3.79 20.86
N THR A 7 -17.52 2.68 20.41
CA THR A 7 -16.90 1.79 19.42
C THR A 7 -16.56 2.61 18.18
N PRO A 8 -15.32 2.59 17.68
CA PRO A 8 -15.01 3.27 16.43
C PRO A 8 -15.72 2.52 15.30
N SER A 9 -16.79 3.12 14.79
CA SER A 9 -17.51 2.73 13.59
C SER A 9 -16.69 3.12 12.36
N VAL A 10 -15.45 2.62 12.28
CA VAL A 10 -14.69 2.69 11.03
C VAL A 10 -15.25 1.55 10.17
N PRO A 11 -15.81 1.81 8.97
CA PRO A 11 -16.06 0.73 8.04
C PRO A 11 -14.76 -0.05 7.87
N ALA A 12 -14.79 -1.33 8.23
CA ALA A 12 -13.68 -2.25 8.07
C ALA A 12 -13.44 -2.45 6.57
N HIS A 13 -12.85 -1.45 5.93
CA HIS A 13 -12.17 -1.65 4.67
C HIS A 13 -11.13 -2.72 4.98
N ASP A 14 -11.26 -3.87 4.33
CA ASP A 14 -10.34 -4.99 4.46
C ASP A 14 -8.91 -4.46 4.41
N ALA A 15 -8.03 -4.98 5.28
CA ALA A 15 -6.68 -4.49 5.37
C ALA A 15 -6.02 -4.53 3.98
N PRO A 16 -5.32 -3.47 3.56
CA PRO A 16 -4.77 -3.39 2.22
C PRO A 16 -3.85 -4.58 1.97
N GLU A 17 -4.06 -5.29 0.85
CA GLU A 17 -3.22 -6.42 0.47
C GLU A 17 -1.77 -5.92 0.35
N THR A 18 -0.88 -6.48 1.18
CA THR A 18 0.49 -5.98 1.30
C THR A 18 1.45 -6.82 0.45
N VAL A 19 2.21 -6.18 -0.42
CA VAL A 19 3.17 -6.79 -1.34
C VAL A 19 4.57 -6.29 -1.01
N THR A 20 5.49 -7.20 -0.70
CA THR A 20 6.90 -6.83 -0.49
C THR A 20 7.63 -6.70 -1.82
N VAL A 21 8.37 -5.62 -2.00
CA VAL A 21 9.14 -5.32 -3.21
C VAL A 21 10.60 -5.00 -2.89
N GLU A 22 11.46 -5.07 -3.91
CA GLU A 22 12.90 -4.85 -3.77
C GLU A 22 13.35 -3.49 -4.34
N GLN A 23 12.41 -2.69 -4.86
CA GLN A 23 12.68 -1.41 -5.50
C GLN A 23 11.80 -0.31 -4.91
N GLU A 24 12.35 0.90 -4.82
CA GLU A 24 11.62 2.08 -4.31
C GLU A 24 10.55 2.57 -5.29
N ILE A 25 10.74 2.29 -6.59
CA ILE A 25 9.77 2.56 -7.64
C ILE A 25 9.15 1.23 -8.07
N VAL A 26 7.83 1.12 -7.95
CA VAL A 26 7.07 -0.10 -8.25
C VAL A 26 6.12 0.15 -9.40
N ALA A 27 6.10 -0.76 -10.37
CA ALA A 27 5.04 -0.83 -11.37
C ALA A 27 3.85 -1.61 -10.79
N CYS A 28 2.71 -0.95 -10.64
CA CYS A 28 1.45 -1.61 -10.32
C CYS A 28 0.63 -1.76 -11.59
N ASP A 29 0.33 -3.00 -11.98
CA ASP A 29 -0.47 -3.32 -13.17
C ASP A 29 -1.96 -3.51 -12.86
N GLY A 30 -2.41 -3.18 -11.64
CA GLY A 30 -3.81 -3.24 -11.27
C GLY A 30 -4.40 -4.63 -11.02
N GLY A 31 -3.62 -5.70 -11.22
CA GLY A 31 -4.08 -7.08 -11.09
C GLY A 31 -5.02 -7.54 -12.23
N VAL A 32 -5.33 -8.83 -12.27
CA VAL A 32 -6.20 -9.44 -13.30
C VAL A 32 -7.66 -9.34 -12.85
N GLY A 33 -8.38 -8.31 -13.30
CA GLY A 33 -9.81 -8.16 -13.01
C GLY A 33 -10.42 -6.88 -13.57
N ALA A 34 -11.76 -6.82 -13.62
CA ALA A 34 -12.51 -5.66 -14.15
C ALA A 34 -12.34 -4.36 -13.34
N LEU A 35 -11.81 -4.44 -12.12
CA LEU A 35 -11.52 -3.31 -11.24
C LEU A 35 -10.02 -2.93 -11.22
N GLY A 36 -9.19 -3.56 -12.06
CA GLY A 36 -7.79 -3.19 -12.19
C GLY A 36 -7.60 -1.87 -12.95
N HIS A 37 -6.52 -1.16 -12.67
CA HIS A 37 -6.11 0.06 -13.39
C HIS A 37 -4.97 -0.22 -14.38
N PRO A 38 -4.75 0.66 -15.38
CA PRO A 38 -3.58 0.58 -16.26
C PRO A 38 -2.27 0.64 -15.48
N ARG A 39 -1.17 0.13 -16.04
CA ARG A 39 0.16 0.21 -15.42
C ARG A 39 0.49 1.63 -14.96
N VAL A 40 0.72 1.80 -13.66
CA VAL A 40 1.24 3.04 -13.05
C VAL A 40 2.52 2.76 -12.29
N PHE A 41 3.37 3.77 -12.17
CA PHE A 41 4.61 3.71 -11.38
C PHE A 41 4.42 4.49 -10.09
N LEU A 42 4.58 3.82 -8.96
CA LEU A 42 4.45 4.37 -7.62
C LEU A 42 5.84 4.49 -7.00
N ASN A 43 6.20 5.67 -6.50
CA ASN A 43 7.46 5.91 -5.80
C ASN A 43 7.19 5.99 -4.29
N MET A 44 8.00 5.31 -3.49
CA MET A 44 7.90 5.33 -2.02
C MET A 44 8.54 6.56 -1.39
N GLU A 45 9.33 7.35 -2.13
CA GLU A 45 9.94 8.61 -1.68
C GLU A 45 10.71 8.45 -0.35
N GLY A 46 11.44 7.34 -0.17
CA GLY A 46 12.16 7.04 1.06
C GLY A 46 11.30 6.66 2.29
N LYS A 47 9.96 6.58 2.16
CA LYS A 47 9.06 6.12 3.24
C LYS A 47 9.15 4.62 3.47
N GLY A 48 9.68 3.86 2.51
CA GLY A 48 9.75 2.41 2.54
C GLY A 48 8.42 1.70 2.25
N PHE A 49 7.34 2.45 1.96
CA PHE A 49 6.10 1.89 1.47
C PHE A 49 5.34 2.91 0.60
N VAL A 50 4.45 2.41 -0.26
CA VAL A 50 3.51 3.23 -1.05
C VAL A 50 2.22 2.47 -1.28
N ASP A 51 1.10 3.18 -1.22
CA ASP A 51 -0.23 2.64 -1.47
C ASP A 51 -0.69 2.95 -2.89
N CYS A 52 -1.24 1.95 -3.57
CA CYS A 52 -1.87 2.16 -4.86
C CYS A 52 -3.27 2.78 -4.67
N PRO A 53 -3.57 3.95 -5.25
CA PRO A 53 -4.86 4.64 -5.07
C PRO A 53 -6.04 3.97 -5.79
N TYR A 54 -5.80 2.86 -6.49
CA TYR A 54 -6.78 2.19 -7.33
C TYR A 54 -7.09 0.76 -6.87
N CYS A 55 -6.08 0.02 -6.42
CA CYS A 55 -6.22 -1.39 -5.99
C CYS A 55 -6.15 -1.59 -4.49
N ASP A 56 -5.93 -0.52 -3.71
CA ASP A 56 -5.69 -0.57 -2.26
C ASP A 56 -4.57 -1.55 -1.86
N LYS A 57 -3.65 -1.85 -2.79
CA LYS A 57 -2.47 -2.66 -2.51
C LYS A 57 -1.40 -1.77 -1.89
N ARG A 58 -0.80 -2.24 -0.79
CA ARG A 58 0.33 -1.60 -0.14
C ARG A 58 1.63 -2.26 -0.59
N PHE A 59 2.50 -1.53 -1.25
CA PHE A 59 3.83 -2.00 -1.58
C PHE A 59 4.80 -1.61 -0.48
N VAL A 60 5.56 -2.57 0.06
CA VAL A 60 6.52 -2.35 1.15
C VAL A 60 7.90 -2.76 0.69
N LEU A 61 8.88 -1.88 0.87
CA LEU A 61 10.26 -2.15 0.55
C LEU A 61 10.83 -3.19 1.51
N LYS A 62 11.46 -4.23 0.95
CA LYS A 62 12.17 -5.24 1.73
C LYS A 62 13.26 -4.57 2.55
N ALA A 63 13.43 -4.98 3.81
CA ALA A 63 14.51 -4.47 4.66
C ALA A 63 15.88 -4.67 3.96
N GLY A 64 16.60 -3.57 3.73
CA GLY A 64 17.89 -3.55 3.03
C GLY A 64 17.82 -3.38 1.50
N ALA A 65 16.62 -3.45 0.91
CA ALA A 65 16.35 -2.91 -0.41
C ALA A 65 16.11 -1.40 -0.28
N GLY A 66 16.60 -0.58 -1.21
CA GLY A 66 16.68 0.87 -1.03
C GLY A 66 18.12 1.34 -0.88
N GLY A 67 18.96 0.93 -1.84
CA GLY A 67 20.30 1.47 -1.97
C GLY A 67 20.21 2.94 -2.34
N ARG A 68 20.67 3.81 -1.43
CA ARG A 68 20.84 5.25 -1.61
C ARG A 68 21.38 5.60 -3.00
N GLY A 69 20.66 6.45 -3.71
CA GLY A 69 21.13 7.27 -4.84
C GLY A 69 19.98 8.22 -5.15
N HIS A 70 20.14 9.53 -5.01
CA HIS A 70 21.11 10.39 -5.68
C HIS A 70 21.69 11.47 -4.76
#